data_AF-A0A6H1K805-F1
#
_entry.id   AF-A0A6H1K805-F1
#
_cell.length_a   1.000
_cell.length_b   1.000
_cell.length_c   1.000
_cell.angle_alpha   90.00
_cell.angle_beta   90.00
_cell.angle_gamma   90.00
#
_symmetry.space_group_name_H-M   'P 1'
#
loop_
_entity.id
_entity.type
_entity.pdbx_description
1 polymer ?
#
loop_
_entity_poly.entity_id
_entity_poly.type
_entity_poly.pdbx_seq_one_letter_code
_entity_poly.pdbx_strand_id
1 'polypeptide(L)'
;MDGQLLRAAYAEPRLRQLFPWVGMAELHFSRCTEPRWTWDIPFIAPMMGGGFFVGGPSRSQRVGPAPTAEAAIAMVVERLPPDCGRAFVGTPEELAEKEQSG
;
A
#
# COMPACT_ATOMS: atom_id res chain seq x y z
N MET A 1 -14.92 0.51 3.95
CA MET A 1 -13.64 -0.19 4.17
C MET A 1 -13.80 -1.07 5.39
N ASP A 2 -13.33 -2.32 5.34
CA ASP A 2 -13.45 -3.27 6.44
C ASP A 2 -12.53 -2.84 7.60
N GLY A 3 -13.09 -2.68 8.81
CA GLY A 3 -12.33 -2.33 9.99
C GLY A 3 -11.27 -3.38 10.37
N GLN A 4 -11.46 -4.64 9.98
CA GLN A 4 -10.45 -5.68 10.15
C GLN A 4 -9.22 -5.41 9.27
N LEU A 5 -9.42 -5.00 8.01
CA LEU A 5 -8.32 -4.73 7.10
C LEU A 5 -7.44 -3.56 7.60
N LEU A 6 -8.07 -2.47 8.05
CA LEU A 6 -7.32 -1.33 8.58
C LEU A 6 -6.54 -1.69 9.85
N ARG A 7 -7.11 -2.53 10.74
CA ARG A 7 -6.41 -3.02 11.94
C ARG A 7 -5.23 -3.92 11.57
N ALA A 8 -5.40 -4.82 10.60
CA ALA A 8 -4.33 -5.69 10.12
C ALA A 8 -3.20 -4.86 9.49
N ALA A 9 -3.54 -3.86 8.67
CA ALA A 9 -2.56 -2.91 8.12
C ALA A 9 -1.80 -2.16 9.22
N TYR A 10 -2.51 -1.65 10.23
CA TYR A 10 -1.89 -0.92 11.33
C TYR A 10 -1.02 -1.81 12.22
N ALA A 11 -1.32 -3.12 12.32
CA ALA A 11 -0.54 -4.08 13.08
C ALA A 11 0.85 -4.34 12.47
N GLU A 12 0.99 -4.26 11.14
CA GLU A 12 2.27 -4.42 10.44
C GLU A 12 3.15 -3.16 10.59
N PRO A 13 4.32 -3.26 11.24
CA PRO A 13 5.18 -2.10 11.49
C PRO A 13 5.65 -1.38 10.23
N ARG A 14 5.94 -2.11 9.14
CA ARG A 14 6.39 -1.51 7.87
C ARG A 14 5.29 -0.66 7.23
N LEU A 15 4.06 -1.14 7.21
CA LEU A 15 2.93 -0.39 6.66
C LEU A 15 2.52 0.79 7.55
N ARG A 16 2.70 0.68 8.87
CA ARG A 16 2.47 1.80 9.80
C ARG A 16 3.40 3.00 9.54
N GLN A 17 4.55 2.77 8.89
CA GLN A 17 5.46 3.84 8.50
C GLN A 17 4.99 4.58 7.23
N LEU A 18 4.07 4.00 6.45
CA LEU A 18 3.58 4.55 5.19
C LEU A 18 2.32 5.40 5.39
N PHE A 19 1.98 6.20 4.39
CA PHE A 19 0.75 6.98 4.38
C PHE A 19 -0.41 6.14 3.86
N PRO A 20 -1.39 5.73 4.70
CA PRO A 20 -2.56 5.00 4.22
C PRO A 20 -3.58 5.96 3.61
N TRP A 21 -4.19 5.56 2.50
CA TRP A 21 -5.35 6.26 1.96
C TRP A 21 -6.37 5.29 1.38
N VAL A 22 -7.62 5.73 1.32
CA VAL A 22 -8.73 4.93 0.81
C VAL A 22 -9.37 5.66 -0.36
N GLY A 23 -9.57 4.94 -1.46
CA GLY A 23 -10.29 5.44 -2.64
C GLY A 23 -10.89 4.28 -3.41
N MET A 24 -12.05 4.48 -4.04
CA MET A 24 -12.76 3.40 -4.77
C MET A 24 -13.01 2.13 -3.93
N ALA A 25 -13.18 2.28 -2.61
CA ALA A 25 -13.26 1.19 -1.64
C ALA A 25 -11.99 0.31 -1.53
N GLU A 26 -10.87 0.75 -2.09
CA GLU A 26 -9.55 0.12 -2.00
C GLU A 26 -8.71 0.77 -0.90
N LEU A 27 -7.88 -0.02 -0.23
CA LEU A 27 -6.85 0.45 0.69
C LEU A 27 -5.52 0.55 -0.05
N HIS A 28 -4.92 1.74 -0.02
CA HIS A 28 -3.67 2.08 -0.66
C HIS A 28 -2.64 2.55 0.37
N PHE A 29 -1.36 2.46 0.00
CA PHE A 29 -0.24 2.98 0.78
C PHE A 29 0.63 3.85 -0.12
N SER A 30 1.10 4.98 0.42
CA SER A 30 2.06 5.84 -0.27
C SER A 30 3.31 6.06 0.56
N ARG A 31 4.45 6.14 -0.13
CA ARG A 31 5.72 6.59 0.45
C ARG A 31 5.81 8.11 0.62
N CYS A 32 4.79 8.86 0.18
CA CYS A 32 4.74 10.31 0.23
C CYS A 32 3.44 10.79 0.88
N THR A 33 3.47 11.95 1.56
CA THR A 33 2.25 12.54 2.15
C THR A 33 1.46 13.40 1.15
N GLU A 34 2.09 13.86 0.06
CA GLU A 34 1.56 14.79 -0.94
C GLU A 34 2.00 14.38 -2.36
N PRO A 35 1.29 14.81 -3.42
CA PRO A 35 0.09 14.11 -3.87
C PRO A 35 0.24 12.58 -3.90
N ARG A 36 -0.69 11.89 -3.23
CA ARG A 36 -0.55 10.53 -2.67
C ARG A 36 -0.62 9.36 -3.66
N TRP A 37 -0.65 9.63 -4.97
CA TRP A 37 -0.82 8.59 -5.99
C TRP A 37 0.52 7.99 -6.41
N THR A 38 1.21 7.36 -5.47
CA THR A 38 2.35 6.52 -5.82
C THR A 38 1.83 5.13 -6.17
N TRP A 39 2.08 4.71 -7.42
CA TRP A 39 1.69 3.40 -7.96
C TRP A 39 2.88 2.42 -7.90
N ASP A 40 3.66 2.49 -6.82
CA ASP A 40 4.85 1.67 -6.58
C ASP A 40 4.63 0.65 -5.43
N ILE A 41 3.46 0.70 -4.76
CA ILE A 41 3.05 -0.24 -3.72
C ILE A 41 1.69 -0.87 -4.12
N PRO A 42 1.50 -2.20 -3.96
CA PRO A 42 0.22 -2.83 -4.19
C PRO A 42 -0.90 -2.31 -3.27
N PHE A 43 -2.13 -2.33 -3.77
CA PHE A 43 -3.35 -1.94 -3.07
C PHE A 43 -4.27 -3.14 -2.82
N ILE A 44 -5.20 -3.00 -1.87
CA ILE A 44 -6.11 -4.07 -1.46
C ILE A 44 -7.56 -3.66 -1.71
N ALA A 45 -8.29 -4.45 -2.49
CA ALA A 45 -9.72 -4.30 -2.73
C ALA A 45 -10.52 -5.41 -2.03
N PRO A 46 -11.69 -5.12 -1.44
CA PRO A 46 -12.60 -6.17 -0.99
C PRO A 46 -13.19 -6.93 -2.18
N MET A 47 -13.41 -8.25 -2.02
CA MET A 47 -14.06 -9.07 -3.04
C MET A 47 -15.54 -9.33 -2.72
N MET A 48 -16.36 -9.42 -3.76
CA MET A 48 -17.74 -9.88 -3.63
C MET A 48 -17.75 -11.33 -3.14
N GLY A 49 -18.50 -11.62 -2.07
CA GLY A 49 -18.51 -12.96 -1.46
C GLY A 49 -17.46 -13.17 -0.37
N GLY A 50 -16.70 -12.13 0.00
CA GLY A 50 -15.70 -12.17 1.06
C GLY A 50 -14.27 -12.28 0.55
N GLY A 51 -13.32 -12.10 1.45
CA GLY A 51 -11.90 -12.02 1.11
C GLY A 51 -11.52 -10.72 0.39
N PHE A 52 -10.31 -10.73 -0.15
CA PHE A 52 -9.65 -9.55 -0.70
C PHE A 52 -8.93 -9.88 -2.00
N PHE A 53 -8.68 -8.84 -2.80
CA PHE A 53 -7.85 -8.90 -3.99
C PHE A 53 -6.71 -7.89 -3.85
N VAL A 54 -5.49 -8.32 -4.16
CA VAL A 54 -4.30 -7.45 -4.17
C VAL A 54 -3.95 -7.12 -5.61
N GLY A 55 -4.04 -5.83 -5.95
CA GLY A 55 -3.68 -5.26 -7.25
C GLY A 55 -2.47 -4.35 -7.16
N GLY A 56 -1.89 -3.95 -8.29
CA GLY A 56 -0.72 -3.07 -8.30
C GLY A 56 0.61 -3.80 -8.53
N PRO A 57 1.74 -3.07 -8.43
CA PRO A 57 1.81 -1.64 -8.09
C PRO A 57 1.20 -0.71 -9.16
N SER A 58 1.02 -1.14 -10.42
CA SER A 58 0.20 -0.40 -11.41
C SER A 58 -1.26 -0.88 -11.52
N ARG A 59 -2.16 -0.04 -12.03
CA ARG A 59 -3.59 -0.39 -12.26
C ARG A 59 -3.81 -1.60 -13.18
N SER A 60 -2.85 -1.96 -14.02
CA SER A 60 -2.95 -3.12 -14.91
C SER A 60 -2.37 -4.40 -14.31
N GLN A 61 -1.61 -4.29 -13.22
CA GLN A 61 -0.96 -5.41 -12.57
C GLN A 61 -1.83 -6.02 -11.48
N ARG A 62 -1.68 -7.34 -11.33
CA ARG A 62 -2.46 -8.15 -10.40
C ARG A 62 -1.51 -9.01 -9.61
N VAL A 63 -1.61 -8.96 -8.28
CA VAL A 63 -0.87 -9.86 -7.39
C VAL A 63 -1.68 -11.12 -7.15
N GLY A 64 -2.97 -10.99 -6.80
CA GLY A 64 -3.88 -12.12 -6.66
C GLY A 64 -4.89 -12.00 -5.53
N PRO A 65 -5.76 -13.00 -5.37
CA PRO A 65 -6.73 -13.07 -4.28
C PRO A 65 -6.09 -13.43 -2.94
N ALA A 66 -6.70 -12.99 -1.85
CA ALA A 66 -6.32 -13.30 -0.48
C ALA A 66 -7.57 -13.64 0.36
N PRO A 67 -7.60 -14.77 1.08
CA PRO A 67 -8.78 -15.18 1.83
C PRO A 67 -9.01 -14.36 3.10
N THR A 68 -7.98 -13.70 3.64
CA THR A 68 -8.06 -12.89 4.87
C THR A 68 -7.34 -11.56 4.71
N ALA A 69 -7.59 -10.63 5.64
CA ALA A 69 -6.93 -9.33 5.67
C ALA A 69 -5.42 -9.50 5.88
N GLU A 70 -5.02 -10.39 6.79
CA GLU A 70 -3.63 -10.67 7.12
C GLU A 70 -2.86 -11.24 5.93
N ALA A 71 -3.49 -12.14 5.16
CA ALA A 71 -2.91 -12.67 3.92
C ALA A 71 -2.74 -11.57 2.86
N ALA A 72 -3.73 -10.69 2.70
CA ALA A 72 -3.63 -9.56 1.78
C ALA A 72 -2.50 -8.60 2.18
N ILE A 73 -2.37 -8.31 3.48
CA ILE A 73 -1.28 -7.49 4.03
C ILE A 73 0.08 -8.13 3.78
N ALA A 74 0.24 -9.43 4.02
CA ALA A 74 1.49 -10.14 3.73
C ALA A 74 1.90 -10.00 2.25
N MET A 75 0.95 -10.15 1.32
CA MET A 75 1.21 -10.01 -0.12
C MET A 75 1.67 -8.60 -0.52
N VAL A 76 1.13 -7.55 0.10
CA VAL A 76 1.60 -6.16 -0.08
C VAL A 76 3.02 -6.01 0.46
N VAL A 77 3.24 -6.52 1.66
CA VAL A 77 4.50 -6.38 2.41
C VAL A 77 5.68 -7.06 1.71
N GLU A 78 5.47 -8.24 1.15
CA GLU A 78 6.45 -8.95 0.32
C GLU A 78 6.90 -8.17 -0.93
N ARG A 79 6.09 -7.18 -1.35
CA ARG A 79 6.27 -6.41 -2.58
C ARG A 79 6.54 -4.93 -2.31
N LEU A 80 6.83 -4.58 -1.06
CA LEU A 80 7.31 -3.24 -0.76
C LEU A 80 8.64 -2.99 -1.49
N PRO A 81 8.87 -1.77 -1.99
CA PRO A 81 10.19 -1.39 -2.50
C PRO A 81 11.30 -1.70 -1.47
N PRO A 82 12.52 -2.01 -1.92
CA PRO A 82 13.68 -2.06 -1.01
C PRO A 82 13.79 -0.71 -0.28
N ASP A 83 14.24 -0.76 0.98
CA ASP A 83 14.42 0.42 1.83
C ASP A 83 13.15 1.29 2.02
N CYS A 84 11.96 0.68 1.92
CA CYS A 84 10.68 1.33 2.19
C CYS A 84 10.55 1.72 3.68
N GLY A 85 11.02 2.92 4.00
CA GLY A 85 11.01 3.51 5.34
C GLY A 85 9.77 4.35 5.63
N ARG A 86 9.90 5.32 6.54
CA ARG A 86 8.84 6.28 6.85
C ARG A 86 8.46 7.09 5.62
N ALA A 87 7.15 7.29 5.42
CA ALA A 87 6.62 8.16 4.39
C ALA A 87 7.32 9.53 4.45
N PHE A 88 7.84 9.92 3.30
CA PHE A 88 8.46 11.20 3.07
C PHE A 88 7.40 12.30 3.13
N VAL A 89 7.73 13.37 3.83
CA VAL A 89 6.87 14.57 3.90
C VAL A 89 7.16 15.40 2.65
N GLY A 90 6.32 15.25 1.63
CA GLY A 90 6.51 15.88 0.33
C GLY A 90 5.92 15.06 -0.80
N THR A 91 6.35 15.34 -2.04
CA THR A 91 5.88 14.72 -3.28
C THR A 91 6.70 13.52 -3.74
N PRO A 92 6.19 12.69 -4.68
CA PRO A 92 6.98 11.62 -5.28
C PRO A 92 8.21 12.12 -6.03
N GLU A 93 8.10 13.30 -6.66
CA GLU A 93 9.21 13.96 -7.36
C GLU A 93 10.31 14.37 -6.38
N GLU A 94 9.94 15.02 -5.27
CA GLU A 94 10.87 15.41 -4.21
C GLU A 94 11.54 14.19 -3.53
N LEU A 95 10.80 13.08 -3.37
CA LEU A 95 11.36 11.83 -2.87
C LEU A 95 12.40 11.26 -3.86
N ALA A 96 12.10 11.28 -5.16
CA ALA A 96 13.02 10.80 -6.19
C ALA A 96 14.31 11.64 -6.25
N GLU A 97 14.23 12.96 -6.08
CA GLU A 97 15.40 13.85 -5.98
C GLU A 97 16.27 13.52 -4.76
N LYS A 98 15.64 13.25 -3.61
CA LYS A 98 16.32 12.85 -2.39
C LYS A 98 17.03 11.50 -2.52
N GLU A 99 16.41 10.52 -3.17
CA GLU A 99 16.99 9.19 -3.40
C GLU A 99 18.17 9.22 -4.39
N GLN A 100 18.19 10.17 -5.32
CA GLN A 100 19.32 10.37 -6.26
C GLN A 100 20.53 11.08 -5.65
N SER A 101 20.32 11.78 -4.52
CA SER A 101 21.34 12.63 -3.88
C SER A 101 22.08 11.95 -2.72
N GLY A 102 21.73 10.71 -2.38
CA GLY A 102 22.32 9.93 -1.29
C GLY A 102 23.11 8.73 -1.79
#